data_AF-A0A7Y3DUG6-F1
#
_entry.id   AF-A0A7Y3DUG6-F1
#
_cell.length_a   1.000
_cell.length_b   1.000
_cell.length_c   1.000
_cell.angle_alpha   90.00
_cell.angle_beta   90.00
_cell.angle_gamma   90.00
#
_symmetry.space_group_name_H-M   'P 1'
#
loop_
_entity.id
_entity.type
_entity.pdbx_description
1 polymer ?
#
loop_
_entity_poly.entity_id
_entity_poly.type
_entity_poly.pdbx_seq_one_letter_code
_entity_poly.pdbx_strand_id
1 'polypeptide(L)'
;MDFRQEIQKTSGFTNLELLAKQVVEGFIAGMHKSPFHGFSAEFAEHKIYNQGESTRHIDWKLYAKTDKLFTKVYDEETNLRCHIIVDNSSSMHFPEVGQQSIDSLNKIGFSALAAACMMHILKKQRDAVGMSIYSDTYDYYAPERGSERHHRMLLDQLNKMLVHKPVNQTTKTYEFLHQISEKIHRRSMIFLFTDMF
;
A
#
# COMPACT_ATOMS: atom_id res chain seq x y z
N MET A 1 -21.59 8.81 19.33
CA MET A 1 -21.53 9.77 18.22
C MET A 1 -21.83 9.00 16.95
N ASP A 2 -22.74 9.50 16.13
CA ASP A 2 -23.27 8.77 14.98
C ASP A 2 -22.26 8.87 13.82
N PHE A 3 -21.37 7.88 13.71
CA PHE A 3 -20.19 7.90 12.83
C PHE A 3 -20.52 8.17 11.35
N ARG A 4 -21.71 7.76 10.90
CA ARG A 4 -22.21 8.02 9.55
C ARG A 4 -22.47 9.50 9.28
N GLN A 5 -22.90 10.25 10.30
CA GLN A 5 -23.19 11.68 10.17
C GLN A 5 -21.92 12.52 10.09
N GLU A 6 -20.82 12.07 10.70
CA GLU A 6 -19.53 12.78 10.68
C GLU A 6 -18.81 12.60 9.33
N ILE A 7 -18.96 11.41 8.73
CA ILE A 7 -18.57 11.08 7.36
C ILE A 7 -19.25 12.01 6.35
N GLN A 8 -20.57 12.25 6.48
CA GLN A 8 -21.32 13.10 5.56
C GLN A 8 -21.05 14.61 5.73
N LYS A 9 -20.57 15.03 6.91
CA LYS A 9 -20.22 16.44 7.20
C LYS A 9 -18.87 16.88 6.61
N THR A 10 -17.98 15.94 6.30
CA THR A 10 -16.73 16.24 5.59
C THR A 10 -17.07 16.40 4.11
N SER A 11 -16.88 17.61 3.59
CA SER A 11 -17.41 18.12 2.33
C SER A 11 -17.00 17.28 1.10
N GLY A 12 -17.75 16.22 0.80
CA GLY A 12 -17.56 15.38 -0.38
C GLY A 12 -16.21 14.66 -0.43
N PHE A 13 -16.02 13.83 -1.45
CA PHE A 13 -14.77 13.12 -1.78
C PHE A 13 -13.52 14.02 -2.03
N THR A 14 -13.53 15.28 -1.57
CA THR A 14 -12.48 16.28 -1.79
C THR A 14 -11.20 15.98 -1.02
N ASN A 15 -11.24 15.14 0.02
CA ASN A 15 -10.05 14.76 0.77
C ASN A 15 -9.99 13.25 1.04
N LEU A 16 -9.55 12.49 0.03
CA LEU A 16 -9.29 11.05 0.13
C LEU A 16 -8.38 10.68 1.32
N GLU A 17 -7.41 11.53 1.68
CA GLU A 17 -6.50 11.26 2.81
C GLU A 17 -7.25 11.22 4.13
N LEU A 18 -8.12 12.21 4.35
CA LEU A 18 -8.92 12.32 5.56
C LEU A 18 -9.94 11.18 5.64
N LEU A 19 -10.62 10.87 4.54
CA LEU A 19 -11.57 9.77 4.47
C LEU A 19 -10.90 8.43 4.73
N ALA A 20 -9.75 8.16 4.09
CA ALA A 20 -8.97 6.95 4.31
C ALA A 20 -8.53 6.82 5.77
N LYS A 21 -8.03 7.91 6.37
CA LYS A 21 -7.65 7.93 7.78
C LYS A 21 -8.84 7.62 8.68
N GLN A 22 -10.00 8.25 8.46
CA GLN A 22 -11.20 8.04 9.26
C GLN A 22 -11.73 6.59 9.14
N VAL A 23 -11.77 6.03 7.93
CA VAL A 23 -12.20 4.65 7.70
C VAL A 23 -11.26 3.66 8.40
N VAL A 24 -9.95 3.84 8.24
CA VAL A 24 -8.95 2.97 8.86
C VAL A 24 -8.96 3.11 10.38
N GLU A 25 -9.01 4.33 10.92
CA GLU A 25 -9.00 4.56 12.37
C GLU A 25 -10.32 4.16 13.04
N GLY A 26 -11.46 4.33 12.37
CA GLY A 26 -12.76 3.85 12.85
C GLY A 26 -12.82 2.33 12.98
N PHE A 27 -12.16 1.60 12.07
CA PHE A 27 -12.03 0.15 12.14
C PHE A 27 -10.97 -0.29 13.18
N ILE A 28 -9.83 0.40 13.24
CA ILE A 28 -8.74 0.09 14.17
C ILE A 28 -9.12 0.42 15.61
N ALA A 29 -9.92 1.45 15.89
CA ALA A 29 -10.32 1.81 17.25
C ALA A 29 -11.18 0.72 17.96
N GLY A 30 -11.79 -0.20 17.20
CA GLY A 30 -12.48 -1.38 17.73
C GLY A 30 -11.57 -2.59 17.99
N MET A 31 -10.33 -2.58 17.48
CA MET A 31 -9.32 -3.61 17.71
C MET A 31 -8.23 -3.01 18.57
N HIS A 32 -8.18 -3.39 19.85
CA HIS A 32 -7.19 -2.91 20.82
C HIS A 32 -5.81 -2.67 20.20
N LYS A 33 -5.19 -1.54 20.57
CA LYS A 33 -3.84 -1.13 20.17
C LYS A 33 -2.92 -2.35 20.07
N SER A 34 -2.35 -2.54 18.88
CA SER A 34 -1.19 -3.39 18.73
C SER A 34 -0.07 -2.87 19.65
N PRO A 35 0.51 -3.72 20.52
CA PRO A 35 1.44 -3.32 21.58
C PRO A 35 2.90 -3.16 21.10
N PHE A 36 3.17 -3.06 19.79
CA PHE A 36 4.54 -3.15 19.28
C PHE A 36 5.36 -1.87 19.46
N HIS A 37 6.52 -2.05 20.08
CA HIS A 37 7.62 -1.10 20.19
C HIS A 37 8.57 -1.28 18.98
N GLY A 38 9.14 -0.17 18.51
CA GLY A 38 10.51 -0.12 17.97
C GLY A 38 10.77 -0.63 16.55
N PHE A 39 11.22 0.27 15.66
CA PHE A 39 11.98 -0.08 14.46
C PHE A 39 13.46 -0.18 14.85
N SER A 40 13.93 -1.39 15.15
CA SER A 40 15.35 -1.76 15.16
C SER A 40 15.42 -3.27 14.99
N ALA A 41 16.50 -3.78 14.38
CA ALA A 41 16.76 -5.21 14.30
C ALA A 41 16.88 -5.75 15.74
N GLU A 42 15.78 -6.22 16.31
CA GLU A 42 15.78 -6.80 17.63
C GLU A 42 16.55 -8.12 17.56
N PHE A 43 17.44 -8.32 18.53
CA PHE A 43 18.22 -9.54 18.64
C PHE A 43 17.25 -10.72 18.82
N ALA A 44 17.25 -11.67 17.87
CA ALA A 44 16.35 -12.81 17.91
C ALA A 44 16.92 -13.91 18.81
N GLU A 45 18.10 -14.44 18.46
CA GLU A 45 18.75 -15.51 19.21
C GLU A 45 20.25 -15.65 18.89
N HIS A 46 20.95 -16.41 19.73
CA HIS A 46 22.32 -16.86 19.47
C HIS A 46 22.26 -18.27 18.89
N LYS A 47 22.70 -18.42 17.63
CA LYS A 47 22.85 -19.73 16.99
C LYS A 47 24.30 -20.20 17.10
N ILE A 48 24.54 -21.49 17.38
CA ILE A 48 25.90 -22.06 17.35
C ILE A 48 26.45 -21.90 15.93
N TYR A 49 27.65 -21.33 15.81
CA TYR A 49 28.31 -21.11 14.53
C TYR A 49 28.76 -22.45 13.92
N ASN A 50 28.38 -22.70 12.67
CA ASN A 50 28.87 -23.86 11.91
C ASN A 50 30.02 -23.46 11.00
N GLN A 51 31.02 -24.33 10.86
CA GLN A 51 32.13 -24.12 9.93
C GLN A 51 31.59 -23.99 8.49
N GLY A 52 31.93 -22.89 7.83
CA GLY A 52 31.44 -22.54 6.49
C GLY A 52 30.39 -21.43 6.46
N GLU A 53 29.78 -21.07 7.60
CA GLU A 53 28.89 -19.90 7.69
C GLU A 53 29.71 -18.59 7.71
N SER A 54 29.08 -17.47 7.34
CA SER A 54 29.73 -16.15 7.34
C SER A 54 30.13 -15.71 8.75
N THR A 55 31.37 -15.26 8.94
CA THR A 55 31.90 -14.79 10.22
C THR A 55 31.47 -13.38 10.60
N ARG A 56 30.76 -12.67 9.70
CA ARG A 56 30.37 -11.26 9.85
C ARG A 56 29.52 -10.97 11.09
N HIS A 57 28.72 -11.96 11.52
CA HIS A 57 27.74 -11.81 12.60
C HIS A 57 28.14 -12.56 13.88
N ILE A 58 29.41 -12.95 14.03
CA ILE A 58 29.91 -13.64 15.24
C ILE A 58 29.87 -12.70 16.45
N ASP A 59 29.36 -13.20 17.58
CA ASP A 59 29.39 -12.49 18.86
C ASP A 59 30.73 -12.71 19.60
N TRP A 60 31.71 -11.87 19.30
CA TRP A 60 33.02 -11.93 19.95
C TRP A 60 32.96 -11.72 21.47
N LYS A 61 31.95 -11.01 21.99
CA LYS A 61 31.78 -10.81 23.45
C LYS A 61 31.29 -12.08 24.13
N LEU A 62 30.39 -12.83 23.49
CA LEU A 62 29.91 -14.10 24.01
C LEU A 62 30.99 -15.18 23.91
N TYR A 63 31.76 -15.17 22.82
CA TYR A 63 32.93 -16.03 22.65
C TYR A 63 33.92 -15.87 23.82
N ALA A 64 34.29 -14.63 24.15
CA ALA A 64 35.23 -14.35 25.25
C ALA A 64 34.79 -14.85 26.64
N LYS A 65 33.50 -15.18 26.82
CA LYS A 65 32.95 -15.73 28.08
C LYS A 65 32.74 -17.24 28.04
N THR A 66 32.60 -17.83 26.87
CA THR A 66 32.10 -19.22 26.72
C THR A 66 33.02 -20.12 25.93
N ASP A 67 34.07 -19.58 25.28
CA ASP A 67 34.97 -20.25 24.34
C ASP A 67 34.24 -21.01 23.21
N LYS A 68 32.99 -20.61 22.93
CA LYS A 68 32.13 -21.18 21.89
C LYS A 68 31.73 -20.10 20.91
N LEU A 69 31.75 -20.42 19.63
CA LEU A 69 31.37 -19.49 18.57
C LEU A 69 29.85 -19.47 18.41
N PHE A 70 29.28 -18.28 18.52
CA PHE A 70 27.86 -18.03 18.30
C PHE A 70 27.69 -16.93 17.26
N THR A 71 26.72 -17.11 16.37
CA THR A 71 26.26 -16.12 15.40
C THR A 71 25.05 -15.40 15.98
N LYS A 72 25.04 -14.06 15.94
CA LYS A 72 23.85 -13.26 16.24
C LYS A 72 22.87 -13.39 15.09
N VAL A 73 21.69 -13.92 15.38
CA VAL A 73 20.55 -13.89 14.48
C VAL A 73 19.74 -12.65 14.83
N TYR A 74 19.43 -11.86 13.82
CA TYR A 74 18.58 -10.68 13.93
C TYR A 74 17.26 -11.02 13.27
N ASP A 75 16.15 -10.59 13.87
CA ASP A 75 14.86 -10.65 13.19
C ASP A 75 14.86 -9.52 12.15
N GLU A 76 14.99 -9.88 10.88
CA GLU A 76 14.87 -8.91 9.80
C GLU A 76 13.38 -8.73 9.47
N GLU A 77 12.77 -7.68 10.00
CA GLU A 77 11.49 -7.19 9.47
C GLU A 77 11.71 -6.75 8.01
N THR A 78 11.32 -7.61 7.06
CA THR A 78 11.36 -7.28 5.64
C THR A 78 10.31 -6.23 5.34
N ASN A 79 10.74 -4.99 5.08
CA ASN A 79 9.85 -3.94 4.59
C ASN A 79 9.11 -4.43 3.34
N LEU A 80 7.79 -4.47 3.40
CA LEU A 80 6.95 -4.88 2.29
C LEU A 80 6.99 -3.79 1.22
N ARG A 81 6.97 -4.22 -0.04
CA ARG A 81 6.74 -3.34 -1.19
C ARG A 81 5.38 -3.67 -1.75
N CYS A 82 4.60 -2.63 -1.99
CA CYS A 82 3.26 -2.75 -2.51
C CYS A 82 3.13 -1.94 -3.79
N HIS A 83 2.51 -2.51 -4.81
CA HIS A 83 2.19 -1.82 -6.05
C HIS A 83 0.69 -1.89 -6.30
N ILE A 84 0.05 -0.71 -6.35
CA ILE A 84 -1.38 -0.60 -6.60
C ILE A 84 -1.62 -0.37 -8.08
N ILE A 85 -2.43 -1.20 -8.69
CA ILE A 85 -2.83 -1.09 -10.09
C ILE A 85 -4.32 -0.78 -10.13
N VAL A 86 -4.69 0.31 -10.78
CA VAL A 86 -6.09 0.72 -10.94
C VAL A 86 -6.44 0.76 -12.42
N ASP A 87 -7.49 0.02 -12.78
CA ASP A 87 -8.16 0.11 -14.05
C ASP A 87 -9.10 1.32 -14.07
N ASN A 88 -8.89 2.22 -15.02
CA ASN A 88 -9.69 3.40 -15.26
C ASN A 88 -10.48 3.28 -16.58
N SER A 89 -10.81 2.07 -17.01
CA SER A 89 -11.74 1.80 -18.12
C SER A 89 -13.12 2.43 -17.90
N SER A 90 -13.88 2.65 -18.97
CA SER A 90 -15.24 3.20 -18.87
C SER A 90 -16.19 2.32 -18.03
N SER A 91 -15.98 1.00 -17.98
CA SER A 91 -16.79 0.05 -17.18
C SER A 91 -16.62 0.25 -15.67
N MET A 92 -15.46 0.75 -15.24
CA MET A 92 -15.17 1.10 -13.84
C MET A 92 -15.91 2.36 -13.36
N HIS A 93 -16.47 3.17 -14.26
CA HIS A 93 -17.26 4.35 -13.88
C HIS A 93 -18.73 4.04 -13.59
N PHE A 94 -19.15 2.77 -13.75
CA PHE A 94 -20.49 2.29 -13.42
C PHE A 94 -20.65 1.94 -11.93
N PRO A 95 -21.82 2.12 -11.29
CA PRO A 95 -22.98 2.89 -11.76
C PRO A 95 -22.66 4.39 -11.89
N GLU A 96 -23.37 5.12 -12.76
CA GLU A 96 -23.23 6.57 -12.81
C GLU A 96 -23.80 7.20 -11.53
N VAL A 97 -22.91 7.75 -10.71
CA VAL A 97 -23.28 8.51 -9.51
C VAL A 97 -23.00 9.99 -9.78
N GLY A 98 -23.98 10.86 -9.48
CA GLY A 98 -23.84 12.31 -9.65
C GLY A 98 -22.82 12.93 -8.70
N GLN A 99 -22.76 12.45 -7.44
CA GLN A 99 -21.76 12.85 -6.46
C GLN A 99 -21.30 11.63 -5.66
N GLN A 100 -20.00 11.36 -5.68
CA GLN A 100 -19.41 10.28 -4.90
C GLN A 100 -19.58 10.56 -3.40
N SER A 101 -20.21 9.63 -2.69
CA SER A 101 -20.31 9.64 -1.23
C SER A 101 -20.02 8.24 -0.71
N ILE A 102 -19.70 8.08 0.58
CA ILE A 102 -19.41 6.74 1.14
C ILE A 102 -20.60 5.78 0.97
N ASP A 103 -21.83 6.31 1.00
CA ASP A 103 -23.04 5.53 0.83
C ASP A 103 -23.39 5.27 -0.66
N SER A 104 -22.78 6.01 -1.60
CA SER A 104 -23.03 5.91 -3.04
C SER A 104 -21.72 6.08 -3.82
N LEU A 105 -21.06 4.95 -4.04
CA LEU A 105 -19.80 4.85 -4.77
C LEU A 105 -20.01 4.14 -6.10
N ASN A 106 -19.37 4.65 -7.15
CA ASN A 106 -19.12 3.84 -8.34
C ASN A 106 -17.87 2.94 -8.13
N LYS A 107 -17.62 1.99 -9.05
CA LYS A 107 -16.49 1.04 -8.88
C LYS A 107 -15.15 1.76 -8.79
N ILE A 108 -14.94 2.83 -9.56
CA ILE A 108 -13.70 3.63 -9.51
C ILE A 108 -13.58 4.41 -8.20
N GLY A 109 -14.69 4.94 -7.66
CA GLY A 109 -14.77 5.63 -6.36
C GLY A 109 -14.42 4.69 -5.21
N PHE A 110 -14.98 3.48 -5.25
CA PHE A 110 -14.61 2.42 -4.33
C PHE A 110 -13.13 2.05 -4.44
N SER A 111 -12.62 1.88 -5.66
CA SER A 111 -11.22 1.51 -5.93
C SER A 111 -10.25 2.58 -5.43
N ALA A 112 -10.55 3.85 -5.66
CA ALA A 112 -9.76 4.98 -5.17
C ALA A 112 -9.76 5.06 -3.64
N LEU A 113 -10.92 4.90 -3.01
CA LEU A 113 -11.03 4.89 -1.55
C LEU A 113 -10.29 3.70 -0.94
N ALA A 114 -10.47 2.50 -1.48
CA ALA A 114 -9.79 1.30 -1.04
C ALA A 114 -8.28 1.43 -1.21
N ALA A 115 -7.81 1.92 -2.36
CA ALA A 115 -6.40 2.22 -2.59
C ALA A 115 -5.85 3.23 -1.55
N ALA A 116 -6.57 4.32 -1.28
CA ALA A 116 -6.18 5.31 -0.29
C ALA A 116 -6.10 4.71 1.13
N CYS A 117 -7.07 3.87 1.52
CA CYS A 117 -7.06 3.13 2.78
C CYS A 117 -5.84 2.20 2.89
N MET A 118 -5.57 1.41 1.84
CA MET A 118 -4.42 0.51 1.80
C MET A 118 -3.10 1.27 1.87
N MET A 119 -2.97 2.36 1.11
CA MET A 119 -1.82 3.26 1.18
C MET A 119 -1.63 3.80 2.60
N HIS A 120 -2.71 4.15 3.31
CA HIS A 120 -2.64 4.67 4.67
C HIS A 120 -2.16 3.62 5.67
N ILE A 121 -2.63 2.37 5.55
CA ILE A 121 -2.17 1.24 6.38
C ILE A 121 -0.68 0.97 6.14
N LEU A 122 -0.28 0.86 4.88
CA LEU A 122 1.12 0.60 4.48
C LEU A 122 2.05 1.73 4.93
N LYS A 123 1.60 2.99 4.85
CA LYS A 123 2.34 4.14 5.37
C LYS A 123 2.57 4.04 6.88
N LYS A 124 1.57 3.58 7.67
CA LYS A 124 1.73 3.35 9.11
C LYS A 124 2.76 2.25 9.41
N GLN A 125 2.84 1.24 8.55
CA GLN A 125 3.84 0.15 8.60
C GLN A 125 5.21 0.53 8.00
N ARG A 126 5.35 1.75 7.47
CA ARG A 126 6.56 2.25 6.76
C ARG A 126 6.93 1.45 5.51
N ASP A 127 5.94 0.80 4.91
CA ASP A 127 6.09 0.08 3.66
C ASP A 127 6.13 1.01 2.45
N ALA A 128 6.83 0.57 1.41
CA ALA A 128 6.93 1.33 0.16
C ALA A 128 5.70 1.06 -0.72
N VAL A 129 5.10 2.12 -1.27
CA VAL A 129 3.94 2.01 -2.14
C VAL A 129 4.23 2.63 -3.49
N GLY A 130 3.87 1.93 -4.56
CA GLY A 130 3.87 2.40 -5.95
C GLY A 130 2.47 2.31 -6.56
N MET A 131 2.30 2.90 -7.74
CA MET A 131 1.00 2.93 -8.41
C MET A 131 1.13 2.86 -9.94
N SER A 132 0.22 2.15 -10.58
CA SER A 132 -0.04 2.20 -12.02
C SER A 132 -1.52 2.50 -12.26
N ILE A 133 -1.82 3.42 -13.16
CA ILE A 133 -3.19 3.66 -13.65
C ILE A 133 -3.16 3.41 -15.15
N TYR A 134 -4.12 2.63 -15.65
CA TYR A 134 -4.26 2.34 -17.06
C TYR A 134 -5.73 2.43 -17.49
N SER A 135 -5.93 2.75 -18.76
CA SER A 135 -7.24 2.85 -19.40
C SER A 135 -7.12 2.36 -20.86
N ASP A 136 -7.46 3.16 -21.87
CA ASP A 136 -7.04 2.89 -23.26
C ASP A 136 -5.54 3.10 -23.48
N THR A 137 -4.89 3.87 -22.60
CA THR A 137 -3.45 4.08 -22.58
C THR A 137 -2.87 3.87 -21.18
N TYR A 138 -1.53 3.86 -21.08
CA TYR A 138 -0.84 3.76 -19.82
C TYR A 138 -0.71 5.15 -19.18
N ASP A 139 -1.76 5.55 -18.46
CA ASP A 139 -1.96 6.92 -17.98
C ASP A 139 -0.91 7.37 -16.95
N TYR A 140 -0.51 6.47 -16.04
CA TYR A 140 0.37 6.84 -14.95
C TYR A 140 1.20 5.68 -14.40
N TYR A 141 2.43 6.00 -13.99
CA TYR A 141 3.32 5.09 -13.27
C TYR A 141 4.15 5.81 -12.22
N ALA A 142 4.22 5.19 -11.05
CA ALA A 142 5.09 5.58 -9.96
C ALA A 142 5.70 4.32 -9.33
N PRO A 143 7.05 4.24 -9.22
CA PRO A 143 7.71 3.12 -8.56
C PRO A 143 7.50 3.15 -7.04
N GLU A 144 7.70 2.02 -6.37
CA GLU A 144 7.44 1.90 -4.94
C GLU A 144 8.40 2.72 -4.09
N ARG A 145 7.88 3.73 -3.38
CA ARG A 145 8.67 4.59 -2.48
C ARG A 145 7.89 4.88 -1.19
N GLY A 146 8.61 4.93 -0.06
CA GLY A 146 8.02 5.22 1.27
C GLY A 146 8.05 6.70 1.69
N SER A 147 8.34 7.63 0.78
CA SER A 147 8.44 9.06 1.13
C SER A 147 7.07 9.71 1.30
N GLU A 148 6.93 10.62 2.29
CA GLU A 148 5.71 11.40 2.51
C GLU A 148 5.26 12.17 1.26
N ARG A 149 6.21 12.80 0.56
CA ARG A 149 5.93 13.52 -0.69
C ARG A 149 5.38 12.58 -1.76
N HIS A 150 5.91 11.36 -1.82
CA HIS A 150 5.46 10.36 -2.76
C HIS A 150 4.03 9.92 -2.46
N HIS A 151 3.71 9.67 -1.18
CA HIS A 151 2.37 9.31 -0.76
C HIS A 151 1.33 10.39 -1.13
N ARG A 152 1.63 11.66 -0.88
CA ARG A 152 0.74 12.78 -1.27
C ARG A 152 0.55 12.86 -2.79
N MET A 153 1.61 12.64 -3.57
CA MET A 153 1.54 12.60 -5.03
C MET A 153 0.64 11.46 -5.54
N LEU A 154 0.68 10.29 -4.90
CA LEU A 154 -0.20 9.17 -5.25
C LEU A 154 -1.67 9.47 -4.93
N LEU A 155 -1.94 10.10 -3.77
CA LEU A 155 -3.31 10.52 -3.40
C LEU A 155 -3.87 11.59 -4.36
N ASP A 156 -3.03 12.54 -4.78
CA ASP A 156 -3.39 13.52 -5.80
C ASP A 156 -3.77 12.87 -7.13
N GLN A 157 -3.06 11.81 -7.54
CA GLN A 157 -3.43 11.05 -8.74
C GLN A 157 -4.75 10.30 -8.60
N LEU A 158 -5.02 9.70 -7.45
CA LEU A 158 -6.33 9.08 -7.18
C LEU A 158 -7.47 10.12 -7.24
N ASN A 159 -7.26 11.32 -6.69
CA ASN A 159 -8.24 12.41 -6.79
C ASN A 159 -8.47 12.84 -8.25
N LYS A 160 -7.42 12.97 -9.06
CA LYS A 160 -7.53 13.33 -10.48
C LYS A 160 -8.33 12.30 -11.27
N MET A 161 -8.10 11.03 -11.02
CA MET A 161 -8.82 9.92 -11.64
C MET A 161 -10.33 9.98 -11.36
N LEU A 162 -10.74 10.46 -10.18
CA LEU A 162 -12.16 10.60 -9.83
C LEU A 162 -12.86 11.77 -10.54
N VAL A 163 -12.10 12.80 -10.94
CA VAL A 163 -12.62 13.97 -11.65
C VAL A 163 -12.67 13.72 -13.16
N HIS A 164 -11.68 13.02 -13.71
CA HIS A 164 -11.61 12.73 -15.14
C HIS A 164 -12.31 11.42 -15.48
N LYS A 165 -13.51 11.51 -16.07
CA LYS A 165 -14.24 10.35 -16.61
C LYS A 165 -13.83 10.10 -18.07
N PRO A 166 -13.17 8.98 -18.39
CA PRO A 166 -12.92 8.60 -19.77
C PRO A 166 -14.20 8.11 -20.44
N VAL A 167 -14.47 8.61 -21.64
CA VAL A 167 -15.64 8.26 -22.45
C VAL A 167 -15.21 7.32 -23.58
N ASN A 168 -15.89 6.18 -23.70
CA ASN A 168 -15.70 5.18 -24.78
C ASN A 168 -14.31 4.55 -24.87
N GLN A 169 -13.72 4.15 -23.73
CA GLN A 169 -12.44 3.46 -23.71
C GLN A 169 -12.63 1.95 -23.48
N THR A 170 -12.21 1.15 -24.46
CA THR A 170 -12.07 -0.31 -24.33
C THR A 170 -10.63 -0.63 -23.95
N THR A 171 -10.44 -1.37 -22.86
CA THR A 171 -9.12 -1.63 -22.30
C THR A 171 -8.63 -3.02 -22.64
N LYS A 172 -7.36 -3.14 -23.04
CA LYS A 172 -6.68 -4.43 -23.18
C LYS A 172 -5.83 -4.71 -21.95
N THR A 173 -6.48 -5.14 -20.87
CA THR A 173 -5.85 -5.34 -19.56
C THR A 173 -4.59 -6.21 -19.61
N TYR A 174 -4.56 -7.26 -20.43
CA TYR A 174 -3.40 -8.14 -20.56
C TYR A 174 -2.14 -7.41 -21.07
N GLU A 175 -2.28 -6.45 -22.01
CA GLU A 175 -1.14 -5.70 -22.56
C GLU A 175 -0.53 -4.80 -21.47
N PHE A 176 -1.38 -4.09 -20.72
CA PHE A 176 -0.94 -3.20 -19.65
C PHE A 176 -0.38 -3.95 -18.46
N LEU A 177 -0.97 -5.07 -18.06
CA LEU A 177 -0.40 -5.90 -16.99
C LEU A 177 0.98 -6.43 -17.37
N HIS A 178 1.20 -6.80 -18.63
CA HIS A 178 2.52 -7.21 -19.11
C HIS A 178 3.53 -6.05 -19.01
N GLN A 179 3.17 -4.86 -19.52
CA GLN A 179 4.02 -3.66 -19.42
C GLN A 179 4.31 -3.25 -17.96
N ILE A 180 3.35 -3.40 -17.06
CA ILE A 180 3.55 -3.13 -15.63
C ILE A 180 4.51 -4.16 -15.03
N SER A 181 4.37 -5.44 -15.40
CA SER A 181 5.24 -6.51 -14.91
C SER A 181 6.71 -6.28 -15.28
N GLU A 182 6.99 -5.76 -16.48
CA GLU A 182 8.35 -5.41 -16.90
C GLU A 182 8.98 -4.27 -16.08
N LYS A 183 8.14 -3.38 -15.51
CA LYS A 183 8.60 -2.25 -14.69
C LYS A 183 8.81 -2.62 -13.23
N ILE A 184 8.19 -3.70 -12.74
CA ILE A 184 8.31 -4.16 -11.35
C ILE A 184 9.51 -5.12 -11.25
N HIS A 185 10.65 -4.58 -10.85
CA HIS A 185 11.93 -5.33 -10.80
C HIS A 185 12.19 -6.04 -9.47
N ARG A 186 11.39 -5.76 -8.44
CA ARG A 186 11.55 -6.32 -7.09
C ARG A 186 10.28 -7.03 -6.68
N ARG A 187 10.41 -8.00 -5.77
CA ARG A 187 9.24 -8.67 -5.19
C ARG A 187 8.36 -7.64 -4.49
N SER A 188 7.16 -7.45 -5.04
CA SER A 188 6.14 -6.54 -4.54
C SER A 188 4.81 -7.30 -4.41
N MET A 189 4.02 -6.97 -3.39
CA MET A 189 2.62 -7.33 -3.28
C MET A 189 1.82 -6.44 -4.26
N ILE A 190 0.97 -7.04 -5.08
CA ILE A 190 0.19 -6.31 -6.09
C ILE A 190 -1.27 -6.27 -5.66
N PHE A 191 -1.85 -5.07 -5.61
CA PHE A 191 -3.30 -4.89 -5.52
C PHE A 191 -3.81 -4.46 -6.88
N LEU A 192 -4.72 -5.23 -7.47
CA LEU A 192 -5.33 -4.92 -8.76
C LEU A 192 -6.80 -4.60 -8.55
N PHE A 193 -7.20 -3.38 -8.91
CA PHE A 193 -8.58 -2.92 -8.93
C PHE A 193 -9.07 -2.85 -10.37
N THR A 194 -10.00 -3.72 -10.74
CA THR A 194 -10.57 -3.83 -12.09
C THR A 194 -11.86 -4.64 -12.02
N ASP A 195 -12.75 -4.42 -12.99
CA ASP A 195 -13.95 -5.22 -13.16
C ASP A 195 -13.81 -6.34 -14.21
N MET A 196 -12.63 -6.47 -14.83
CA MET A 196 -12.30 -7.49 -15.84
C MET A 196 -13.38 -7.65 -16.92
N PHE A 197 -14.00 -6.53 -17.33
CA PHE A 197 -15.11 -6.53 -18.28
C PHE A 197 -14.66 -6.83 -19.72
#